data_AF-A0A1G3IFC8-F1
#
_entry.id   AF-A0A1G3IFC8-F1
#
_cell.length_a   1.000
_cell.length_b   1.000
_cell.length_c   1.000
_cell.angle_alpha   90.00
_cell.angle_beta   90.00
_cell.angle_gamma   90.00
#
_symmetry.space_group_name_H-M   'P 1'
#
loop_
_entity.id
_entity.type
_entity.pdbx_description
1 polymer ?
#
loop_
_entity_poly.entity_id
_entity_poly.type
_entity_poly.pdbx_seq_one_letter_code
_entity_poly.pdbx_strand_id
1 'polypeptide(L)'
;MAFLVSTLSSAGIIHRFPCEGVLEVDVDKGRVTICLVEYCADERILTREWAAMNPTLYVTVGPKERDWLLQENWLKNIRLADIVSGRMELASAITDTATFGRPSSLGAASIPIYTKGARPIHYEAVEPVHADRAFTVAVGPSTVMVNGVTVIHKQASARLVLFKILWGRFLDNLKNGIEPDDFPPMTLEDIAELVQTGGNKEVEDVETIRRNLNRLQTDIEKAVKKYTGAPIGAGDIIQTIPRHVTGDDYGFRINPVSVMPRLFSAVAPDLSEEK
;
A
#
# COMPACT_ATOMS: atom_id res chain seq x y z
N MET A 1 -4.60 5.89 -11.73
CA MET A 1 -4.31 7.12 -12.51
C MET A 1 -4.18 6.89 -14.01
N ALA A 2 -3.31 6.00 -14.48
CA ALA A 2 -3.06 5.78 -15.92
C ALA A 2 -4.31 5.54 -16.77
N PHE A 3 -5.30 4.78 -16.26
CA PHE A 3 -6.58 4.57 -16.94
C PHE A 3 -7.32 5.89 -17.22
N LEU A 4 -7.51 6.75 -16.22
CA LEU A 4 -8.22 8.03 -16.39
C LEU A 4 -7.51 8.94 -17.39
N VAL A 5 -6.18 9.00 -17.32
CA VAL A 5 -5.34 9.78 -18.27
C VAL A 5 -5.53 9.27 -19.70
N SER A 6 -5.51 7.96 -19.90
CA SER A 6 -5.75 7.34 -21.22
C SER A 6 -7.14 7.66 -21.75
N THR A 7 -8.18 7.55 -20.90
CA THR A 7 -9.56 7.86 -21.27
C THR A 7 -9.73 9.34 -21.64
N LEU A 8 -9.17 10.26 -20.85
CA LEU A 8 -9.21 11.70 -21.14
C LEU A 8 -8.47 12.05 -22.43
N SER A 9 -7.28 11.47 -22.64
CA SER A 9 -6.49 11.67 -23.85
C SER A 9 -7.22 11.17 -25.10
N SER A 10 -7.86 9.99 -25.00
CA SER A 10 -8.65 9.41 -26.09
C SER A 10 -9.88 10.26 -26.43
N ALA A 11 -10.43 10.96 -25.43
CA ALA A 11 -11.52 11.93 -25.61
C ALA A 11 -11.04 13.32 -26.05
N GLY A 12 -9.74 13.54 -26.24
CA GLY A 12 -9.18 14.84 -26.63
C GLY A 12 -9.22 15.91 -25.53
N ILE A 13 -9.41 15.51 -24.26
CA ILE A 13 -9.53 16.44 -23.13
C ILE A 13 -8.15 16.80 -22.58
N ILE A 14 -7.84 18.11 -22.60
CA ILE A 14 -6.59 18.65 -22.04
C ILE A 14 -6.63 18.53 -20.51
N HIS A 15 -5.59 17.94 -19.94
CA HIS A 15 -5.51 17.69 -18.51
C HIS A 15 -4.11 17.95 -17.94
N ARG A 16 -4.06 18.25 -16.64
CA ARG A 16 -2.84 18.51 -15.87
C ARG A 16 -2.88 17.76 -14.55
N PHE A 17 -1.70 17.52 -13.96
CA PHE A 17 -1.56 16.78 -12.72
C PHE A 17 -0.98 17.69 -11.62
N PRO A 18 -1.83 18.38 -10.84
CA PRO A 18 -1.36 19.30 -9.80
C PRO A 18 -0.72 18.58 -8.60
N CYS A 19 -1.24 17.41 -8.23
CA CYS A 19 -0.72 16.60 -7.13
C CYS A 19 -1.21 15.15 -7.23
N GLU A 20 -0.69 14.28 -6.36
CA GLU A 20 -1.07 12.87 -6.34
C GLU A 20 -2.57 12.67 -6.14
N GLY A 21 -3.17 11.82 -6.98
CA GLY A 21 -4.59 11.52 -6.96
C GLY A 21 -5.50 12.60 -7.57
N VAL A 22 -4.96 13.69 -8.11
CA VAL A 22 -5.76 14.81 -8.63
C VAL A 22 -5.41 15.13 -10.08
N LEU A 23 -6.43 15.39 -10.88
CA LEU A 23 -6.32 15.91 -12.24
C LEU A 23 -7.08 17.23 -12.34
N GLU A 24 -6.54 18.18 -13.09
CA GLU A 24 -7.29 19.33 -13.58
C GLU A 24 -7.59 19.13 -15.05
N VAL A 25 -8.84 19.30 -15.46
CA VAL A 25 -9.29 19.24 -16.85
C VAL A 25 -9.89 20.58 -17.26
N ASP A 26 -9.48 21.07 -18.41
CA ASP A 26 -10.07 22.26 -19.02
C ASP A 26 -11.24 21.81 -19.92
N VAL A 27 -12.43 22.37 -19.67
CA VAL A 27 -13.63 22.16 -20.48
C VAL A 27 -14.21 23.51 -20.92
N ASP A 28 -15.11 23.50 -21.90
CA ASP A 28 -15.69 24.74 -22.47
C ASP A 28 -16.34 25.66 -21.42
N LYS A 29 -16.79 25.09 -20.29
CA LYS A 29 -17.46 25.81 -19.19
C LYS A 29 -16.55 26.13 -18.01
N GLY A 30 -15.24 25.97 -18.15
CA GLY A 30 -14.24 26.30 -17.13
C GLY A 30 -13.37 25.10 -16.78
N ARG A 31 -12.77 25.15 -15.59
CA ARG A 31 -11.88 24.08 -15.12
C ARG A 31 -12.59 23.18 -14.11
N VAL A 32 -12.44 21.87 -14.29
CA VAL A 32 -12.94 20.87 -13.35
C VAL A 32 -11.75 20.15 -12.71
N THR A 33 -11.82 19.95 -11.41
CA THR A 33 -10.89 19.10 -10.67
C THR A 33 -11.47 17.69 -10.61
N ILE A 34 -10.69 16.67 -10.97
CA ILE A 34 -11.05 15.26 -10.77
C ILE A 34 -10.17 14.75 -9.63
N CYS A 35 -10.79 14.30 -8.54
CA CYS A 35 -10.09 13.86 -7.34
C CYS A 35 -10.37 12.38 -7.07
N LEU A 36 -9.34 11.54 -7.15
CA LEU A 36 -9.39 10.16 -6.67
C LEU A 36 -9.31 10.19 -5.14
N VAL A 37 -10.44 9.93 -4.49
CA VAL A 37 -10.58 10.17 -3.05
C VAL A 37 -9.58 9.36 -2.22
N GLU A 38 -9.34 8.10 -2.60
CA GLU A 38 -8.41 7.20 -1.90
C GLU A 38 -6.93 7.50 -2.17
N TYR A 39 -6.61 8.28 -3.20
CA TYR A 39 -5.24 8.57 -3.63
C TYR A 39 -4.87 10.05 -3.50
N CYS A 40 -5.80 10.90 -3.05
CA CYS A 40 -5.56 12.33 -2.91
C CYS A 40 -4.67 12.59 -1.68
N ALA A 41 -3.46 13.09 -1.93
CA ALA A 41 -2.51 13.42 -0.87
C ALA A 41 -2.78 14.78 -0.20
N ASP A 42 -3.51 15.69 -0.87
CA ASP A 42 -3.85 17.01 -0.33
C ASP A 42 -5.23 17.00 0.34
N GLU A 43 -5.24 17.00 1.68
CA GLU A 43 -6.48 17.01 2.46
C GLU A 43 -7.35 18.25 2.19
N ARG A 44 -6.78 19.37 1.71
CA ARG A 44 -7.56 20.59 1.41
C ARG A 44 -8.58 20.35 0.30
N ILE A 45 -8.24 19.50 -0.68
CA ILE A 45 -9.09 19.15 -1.83
C ILE A 45 -10.27 18.26 -1.39
N LEU A 46 -10.10 17.57 -0.25
CA LEU A 46 -11.12 16.71 0.35
C LEU A 46 -12.02 17.45 1.36
N THR A 47 -12.05 18.77 1.33
CA THR A 47 -12.93 19.60 2.18
C THR A 47 -14.17 20.06 1.43
N ARG A 48 -15.26 20.29 2.17
CA ARG A 48 -16.49 20.87 1.61
C ARG A 48 -16.28 22.27 1.04
N GLU A 49 -15.46 23.08 1.72
CA GLU A 49 -15.10 24.42 1.26
C GLU A 49 -14.46 24.37 -0.14
N TRP A 50 -13.51 23.46 -0.35
CA TRP A 50 -12.89 23.27 -1.66
C TRP A 50 -13.92 22.84 -2.71
N ALA A 51 -14.70 21.79 -2.39
CA ALA A 51 -15.71 21.22 -3.29
C ALA A 51 -16.78 22.26 -3.71
N ALA A 52 -17.09 23.22 -2.83
CA ALA A 52 -18.07 24.25 -3.08
C ALA A 52 -17.54 25.40 -3.93
N MET A 53 -16.25 25.71 -3.81
CA MET A 53 -15.61 26.83 -4.51
C MET A 53 -15.06 26.41 -5.89
N ASN A 54 -14.66 25.14 -6.01
CA ASN A 54 -14.04 24.55 -7.19
C ASN A 54 -14.89 23.39 -7.70
N PRO A 55 -15.38 23.42 -8.95
CA PRO A 55 -16.07 22.28 -9.56
C PRO A 55 -15.19 21.03 -9.47
N THR A 56 -15.60 20.08 -8.63
CA THR A 56 -14.79 18.90 -8.31
C THR A 56 -15.61 17.62 -8.49
N LEU A 57 -15.10 16.71 -9.31
CA LEU A 57 -15.64 15.38 -9.53
C LEU A 57 -14.84 14.38 -8.68
N TYR A 58 -15.47 13.84 -7.64
CA TYR A 58 -14.85 12.86 -6.77
C TYR A 58 -15.00 11.45 -7.35
N VAL A 59 -13.90 10.71 -7.47
CA VAL A 59 -13.87 9.37 -8.02
C VAL A 59 -13.40 8.40 -6.95
N THR A 60 -14.17 7.34 -6.72
CA THR A 60 -13.85 6.29 -5.71
C THR A 60 -13.38 5.00 -6.38
N VAL A 61 -12.40 4.32 -5.79
CA VAL A 61 -11.73 3.13 -6.38
C VAL A 61 -12.08 1.83 -5.65
N GLY A 62 -12.38 1.87 -4.35
CA GLY A 62 -12.57 0.66 -3.54
C GLY A 62 -13.98 0.04 -3.60
N PRO A 63 -14.13 -1.24 -3.17
CA PRO A 63 -15.42 -1.95 -3.08
C PRO A 63 -16.32 -1.46 -1.93
N LYS A 64 -15.90 -0.43 -1.18
CA LYS A 64 -16.58 -0.01 0.05
C LYS A 64 -18.04 0.38 -0.20
N GLU A 65 -18.82 0.08 0.83
CA GLU A 65 -20.26 0.29 0.92
C GLU A 65 -20.64 1.71 0.50
N ARG A 66 -21.81 1.82 -0.12
CA ARG A 66 -22.44 3.10 -0.46
C ARG A 66 -22.44 3.99 0.79
N ASP A 67 -22.28 5.30 0.59
CA ASP A 67 -22.66 6.35 1.57
C ASP A 67 -21.61 6.86 2.57
N TRP A 68 -20.31 6.63 2.32
CA TRP A 68 -19.26 7.25 3.14
C TRP A 68 -18.89 8.68 2.74
N LEU A 69 -19.12 9.07 1.48
CA LEU A 69 -19.11 10.48 1.10
C LEU A 69 -20.39 11.16 1.60
N LEU A 70 -20.31 12.45 1.90
CA LEU A 70 -21.48 13.24 2.27
C LEU A 70 -22.51 13.20 1.13
N GLN A 71 -23.75 12.85 1.48
CA GLN A 71 -24.86 12.75 0.53
C GLN A 71 -25.46 14.14 0.29
N GLU A 72 -24.69 15.00 -0.37
CA GLU A 72 -25.11 16.35 -0.74
C GLU A 72 -25.29 16.43 -2.25
N ASN A 73 -26.44 16.94 -2.72
CA ASN A 73 -26.80 16.96 -4.15
C ASN A 73 -25.78 17.72 -5.02
N TRP A 74 -25.03 18.62 -4.39
CA TRP A 74 -23.99 19.43 -5.02
C TRP A 74 -22.61 18.77 -5.02
N LEU A 75 -22.38 17.76 -4.19
CA LEU A 75 -21.13 17.01 -4.15
C LEU A 75 -21.18 15.89 -5.21
N LYS A 76 -20.52 16.11 -6.35
CA LYS A 76 -20.49 15.11 -7.42
C LYS A 76 -19.48 14.01 -7.13
N ASN A 77 -19.96 12.78 -7.09
CA ASN A 77 -19.12 11.61 -6.93
C ASN A 77 -19.54 10.47 -7.86
N ILE A 78 -18.55 9.71 -8.33
CA ILE A 78 -18.73 8.56 -9.22
C ILE A 78 -17.77 7.44 -8.81
N ARG A 79 -18.05 6.21 -9.25
CA ARG A 79 -17.18 5.06 -9.01
C ARG A 79 -16.30 4.85 -10.22
N LEU A 80 -15.01 4.60 -10.00
CA LEU A 80 -14.09 4.21 -11.06
C LEU A 80 -14.58 2.95 -11.78
N ALA A 81 -15.17 2.00 -11.04
CA ALA A 81 -15.76 0.79 -11.59
C ALA A 81 -16.87 1.06 -12.62
N ASP A 82 -17.68 2.12 -12.44
CA ASP A 82 -18.75 2.46 -13.38
C ASP A 82 -18.19 3.06 -14.68
N ILE A 83 -17.08 3.80 -14.60
CA ILE A 83 -16.35 4.31 -15.77
C ILE A 83 -15.69 3.15 -16.53
N VAL A 84 -14.97 2.28 -15.82
CA VAL A 84 -14.28 1.12 -16.41
C VAL A 84 -15.26 0.15 -17.06
N SER A 85 -16.43 -0.04 -16.44
CA SER A 85 -17.49 -0.91 -16.97
C SER A 85 -18.30 -0.26 -18.10
N GLY A 86 -18.01 0.98 -18.49
CA GLY A 86 -18.76 1.73 -19.51
C GLY A 86 -20.20 2.08 -19.11
N ARG A 87 -20.56 1.95 -17.82
CA ARG A 87 -21.89 2.35 -17.31
C ARG A 87 -22.04 3.86 -17.22
N MET A 88 -20.92 4.56 -17.14
CA MET A 88 -20.86 6.01 -17.08
C MET A 88 -19.74 6.54 -17.97
N GLU A 89 -20.05 7.56 -18.76
CA GLU A 89 -19.07 8.24 -19.58
C GLU A 89 -18.38 9.34 -18.77
N LEU A 90 -17.05 9.29 -18.68
CA LEU A 90 -16.25 10.24 -17.92
C LEU A 90 -16.44 11.69 -18.43
N ALA A 91 -16.50 11.88 -19.75
CA ALA A 91 -16.67 13.19 -20.36
C ALA A 91 -18.02 13.85 -19.98
N SER A 92 -19.10 13.06 -19.95
CA SER A 92 -20.41 13.52 -19.47
C SER A 92 -20.34 13.93 -18.00
N ALA A 93 -19.76 13.09 -17.14
CA ALA A 93 -19.66 13.38 -15.71
C ALA A 93 -18.83 14.65 -15.41
N ILE A 94 -17.76 14.90 -16.18
CA ILE A 94 -16.96 16.12 -16.08
C ILE A 94 -17.79 17.34 -16.52
N THR A 95 -18.50 17.24 -17.64
CA THR A 95 -19.32 18.34 -18.15
C THR A 95 -20.44 18.69 -17.19
N ASP A 96 -21.11 17.68 -16.64
CA ASP A 96 -22.14 17.84 -15.61
C ASP A 96 -21.58 18.53 -14.36
N THR A 97 -20.38 18.15 -13.94
CA THR A 97 -19.68 18.77 -12.81
C THR A 97 -19.33 20.24 -13.11
N ALA A 98 -18.87 20.56 -14.32
CA ALA A 98 -18.57 21.93 -14.75
C ALA A 98 -19.81 22.82 -14.77
N THR A 99 -20.96 22.26 -15.14
CA THR A 99 -22.24 22.99 -15.14
C THR A 99 -22.84 23.18 -13.76
N PHE A 100 -22.40 22.39 -12.79
CA PHE A 100 -22.96 22.46 -11.46
C PHE A 100 -22.45 23.72 -10.74
N GLY A 101 -23.37 24.65 -10.51
CA GLY A 101 -23.05 25.92 -9.84
C GLY A 101 -22.68 25.74 -8.36
N ARG A 102 -22.16 26.81 -7.76
CA ARG A 102 -21.85 26.84 -6.33
C ARG A 102 -23.12 26.62 -5.50
N PRO A 103 -23.07 25.86 -4.39
CA PRO A 103 -24.20 25.70 -3.50
C PRO A 103 -24.62 27.05 -2.89
N SER A 104 -25.94 27.28 -2.80
CA SER A 104 -26.52 28.54 -2.32
C SER A 104 -26.29 28.80 -0.82
N SER A 105 -26.07 27.74 -0.04
CA SER A 105 -25.69 27.81 1.37
C SER A 105 -24.69 26.70 1.70
N LEU A 106 -23.58 27.09 2.31
CA LEU A 106 -22.64 26.14 2.90
C LEU A 106 -22.94 26.03 4.40
N GLY A 107 -23.07 24.81 4.91
CA GLY A 107 -23.04 24.56 6.36
C GLY A 107 -21.63 24.76 6.93
N ALA A 108 -21.21 23.92 7.88
CA ALA A 108 -19.82 23.94 8.35
C ALA A 108 -18.84 23.72 7.17
N ALA A 109 -18.07 24.75 6.82
CA ALA A 109 -17.27 24.80 5.58
C ALA A 109 -16.01 23.94 5.65
N SER A 110 -15.37 23.84 6.81
CA SER A 110 -14.06 23.18 6.97
C SER A 110 -14.16 21.71 7.41
N ILE A 111 -15.29 21.04 7.15
CA ILE A 111 -15.39 19.59 7.39
C ILE A 111 -15.01 18.81 6.12
N PRO A 112 -14.45 17.60 6.27
CA PRO A 112 -14.18 16.74 5.13
C PRO A 112 -15.45 16.35 4.37
N ILE A 113 -15.29 15.96 3.10
CA ILE A 113 -16.38 15.48 2.23
C ILE A 113 -16.87 14.06 2.57
N TYR A 114 -16.38 13.46 3.66
CA TYR A 114 -16.72 12.11 4.11
C TYR A 114 -17.34 12.11 5.51
N THR A 115 -18.16 11.10 5.78
CA THR A 115 -18.83 10.89 7.07
C THR A 115 -17.82 10.55 8.17
N LYS A 116 -18.13 10.94 9.41
CA LYS A 116 -17.23 10.83 10.55
C LYS A 116 -16.85 9.36 10.79
N GLY A 117 -15.56 9.04 10.70
CA GLY A 117 -15.03 7.67 10.87
C GLY A 117 -14.69 6.94 9.57
N ALA A 118 -15.14 7.45 8.42
CA ALA A 118 -14.80 6.91 7.10
C ALA A 118 -13.65 7.72 6.49
N ARG A 119 -12.42 7.51 6.96
CA ARG A 119 -11.26 8.00 6.22
C ARG A 119 -11.06 7.13 4.97
N PRO A 120 -10.64 7.71 3.84
CA PRO A 120 -10.16 6.93 2.72
C PRO A 120 -9.08 5.98 3.23
N ILE A 121 -9.18 4.68 2.90
CA ILE A 121 -8.00 3.84 3.03
C ILE A 121 -7.09 4.32 1.91
N HIS A 122 -6.01 4.99 2.26
CA HIS A 122 -4.93 5.21 1.33
C HIS A 122 -4.44 3.84 0.91
N TYR A 123 -4.84 3.43 -0.28
CA TYR A 123 -4.11 2.40 -0.99
C TYR A 123 -2.80 3.09 -1.37
N GLU A 124 -1.79 3.02 -0.50
CA GLU A 124 -0.43 3.13 -1.01
C GLU A 124 -0.36 2.10 -2.13
N ALA A 125 -0.20 2.59 -3.37
CA ALA A 125 0.11 1.71 -4.48
C ALA A 125 1.23 0.80 -3.96
N VAL A 126 1.01 -0.52 -4.00
CA VAL A 126 2.06 -1.48 -3.68
C VAL A 126 3.27 -1.00 -4.48
N GLU A 127 4.27 -0.45 -3.80
CA GLU A 127 5.43 0.12 -4.48
C GLU A 127 5.88 -0.97 -5.46
N PRO A 128 5.92 -0.69 -6.77
CA PRO A 128 6.39 -1.68 -7.72
C PRO A 128 7.76 -2.13 -7.21
N VAL A 129 7.90 -3.44 -7.02
CA VAL A 129 9.14 -4.07 -6.56
C VAL A 129 10.28 -3.43 -7.33
N HIS A 130 11.09 -2.63 -6.65
CA HIS A 130 12.22 -1.99 -7.32
C HIS A 130 13.19 -3.12 -7.63
N ALA A 131 13.19 -3.59 -8.87
CA ALA A 131 14.09 -4.65 -9.35
C ALA A 131 15.57 -4.31 -9.10
N ASP A 132 15.89 -3.03 -8.87
CA ASP A 132 17.23 -2.53 -8.57
C ASP A 132 17.56 -2.46 -7.07
N ARG A 133 16.61 -2.73 -6.16
CA ARG A 133 16.84 -2.69 -4.70
C ARG A 133 17.22 -4.07 -4.18
N ALA A 134 18.50 -4.29 -3.93
CA ALA A 134 19.02 -5.50 -3.31
C ALA A 134 19.33 -5.27 -1.80
N PHE A 135 18.77 -6.13 -0.96
CA PHE A 135 18.99 -6.15 0.48
C PHE A 135 19.70 -7.44 0.89
N THR A 136 20.88 -7.32 1.45
CA THR A 136 21.62 -8.45 1.99
C THR A 136 21.03 -8.85 3.34
N VAL A 137 20.53 -10.09 3.44
CA VAL A 137 19.91 -10.60 4.67
C VAL A 137 20.78 -11.68 5.27
N ALA A 138 21.16 -11.51 6.52
CA ALA A 138 21.92 -12.46 7.31
C ALA A 138 21.13 -12.88 8.54
N VAL A 139 20.86 -14.19 8.66
CA VAL A 139 20.11 -14.77 9.78
C VAL A 139 21.07 -15.48 10.72
N GLY A 140 21.21 -14.95 11.93
CA GLY A 140 22.02 -15.53 12.99
C GLY A 140 21.21 -16.39 13.97
N PRO A 141 21.86 -16.95 15.01
CA PRO A 141 21.19 -17.76 16.01
C PRO A 141 20.08 -17.02 16.76
N SER A 142 20.30 -15.73 17.05
CA SER A 142 19.38 -14.91 17.85
C SER A 142 19.07 -13.53 17.25
N THR A 143 19.51 -13.26 16.02
CA THR A 143 19.35 -11.96 15.37
C THR A 143 19.14 -12.12 13.87
N VAL A 144 18.55 -11.09 13.26
CA VAL A 144 18.50 -10.95 11.80
C VAL A 144 19.05 -9.59 11.44
N MET A 145 19.89 -9.57 10.42
CA MET A 145 20.52 -8.37 9.89
C MET A 145 20.11 -8.13 8.45
N VAL A 146 19.83 -6.87 8.11
CA VAL A 146 19.55 -6.41 6.75
C VAL A 146 20.56 -5.32 6.43
N ASN A 147 21.36 -5.50 5.38
CA ASN A 147 22.46 -4.58 5.01
C ASN A 147 23.40 -4.26 6.18
N GLY A 148 23.69 -5.26 7.02
CA GLY A 148 24.55 -5.09 8.20
C GLY A 148 23.86 -4.48 9.42
N VAL A 149 22.61 -4.02 9.30
CA VAL A 149 21.83 -3.45 10.40
C VAL A 149 21.02 -4.55 11.08
N THR A 150 21.09 -4.66 12.41
CA THR A 150 20.24 -5.59 13.16
C THR A 150 18.80 -5.10 13.15
N VAL A 151 17.91 -5.87 12.53
CA VAL A 151 16.47 -5.56 12.41
C VAL A 151 15.61 -6.39 13.37
N ILE A 152 16.08 -7.58 13.75
CA ILE A 152 15.45 -8.42 14.78
C ILE A 152 16.49 -8.72 15.84
N HIS A 153 16.20 -8.34 17.08
CA HIS A 153 17.05 -8.58 18.24
C HIS A 153 16.65 -9.85 19.01
N LYS A 154 17.55 -10.34 19.85
CA LYS A 154 17.36 -11.55 20.67
C LYS A 154 16.10 -11.53 21.54
N GLN A 155 15.67 -10.35 21.99
CA GLN A 155 14.48 -10.17 22.84
C GLN A 155 13.17 -10.41 22.07
N ALA A 156 13.19 -10.38 20.73
CA ALA A 156 12.01 -10.56 19.89
C ALA A 156 11.84 -12.03 19.46
N SER A 157 11.76 -12.95 20.43
CA SER A 157 11.76 -14.41 20.21
C SER A 157 10.67 -14.89 19.24
N ALA A 158 9.41 -14.49 19.43
CA ALA A 158 8.29 -14.87 18.57
C ALA A 158 8.53 -14.45 17.11
N ARG A 159 8.91 -13.18 16.92
CA ARG A 159 9.21 -12.62 15.59
C ARG A 159 10.43 -13.25 14.93
N LEU A 160 11.44 -13.62 15.71
CA LEU A 160 12.60 -14.36 15.20
C LEU A 160 12.20 -15.75 14.70
N VAL A 161 11.30 -16.45 15.41
CA VAL A 161 10.79 -17.75 14.99
C VAL A 161 10.03 -17.63 13.67
N LEU A 162 9.10 -16.68 13.56
CA LEU A 162 8.33 -16.45 12.33
C LEU A 162 9.25 -16.10 11.15
N PHE A 163 10.24 -15.23 11.37
CA PHE A 163 11.20 -14.91 10.32
C PHE A 163 12.00 -16.14 9.88
N LYS A 164 12.46 -16.98 10.81
CA LYS A 164 13.21 -18.20 10.50
C LYS A 164 12.39 -19.22 9.72
N ILE A 165 11.09 -19.32 9.99
CA ILE A 165 10.18 -20.19 9.22
C ILE A 165 10.12 -19.72 7.76
N LEU A 166 9.83 -18.44 7.54
CA LEU A 166 9.79 -17.86 6.19
C LEU A 166 11.16 -17.96 5.49
N TRP A 167 12.24 -17.74 6.24
CA TRP A 167 13.61 -17.85 5.74
C TRP A 167 13.97 -19.27 5.33
N GLY A 168 13.58 -20.28 6.11
CA GLY A 168 13.77 -21.68 5.78
C GLY A 168 13.10 -22.04 4.45
N ARG A 169 11.82 -21.66 4.32
CA ARG A 169 11.07 -21.88 3.07
C ARG A 169 11.71 -21.17 1.86
N PHE A 170 12.19 -19.96 2.06
CA PHE A 170 12.91 -19.19 1.04
C PHE A 170 14.17 -19.91 0.56
N LEU A 171 15.01 -20.38 1.48
CA LEU A 171 16.22 -21.14 1.14
C LEU A 171 15.90 -22.49 0.48
N ASP A 172 14.84 -23.17 0.91
CA ASP A 172 14.39 -24.41 0.29
C ASP A 172 13.93 -24.18 -1.16
N ASN A 173 13.17 -23.12 -1.42
CA ASN A 173 12.75 -22.75 -2.77
C ASN A 173 13.95 -22.46 -3.69
N LEU A 174 14.94 -21.71 -3.19
CA LEU A 174 16.21 -21.47 -3.91
C LEU A 174 16.95 -22.77 -4.19
N LYS A 175 17.08 -23.65 -3.19
CA LYS A 175 17.74 -24.94 -3.31
C LYS A 175 17.05 -25.86 -4.32
N ASN A 176 15.73 -25.79 -4.39
CA ASN A 176 14.91 -26.57 -5.32
C ASN A 176 14.85 -25.97 -6.73
N GLY A 177 15.52 -24.84 -6.97
CA GLY A 177 15.60 -24.20 -8.29
C GLY A 177 14.27 -23.61 -8.76
N ILE A 178 13.37 -23.25 -7.83
CA ILE A 178 12.15 -22.52 -8.17
C ILE A 178 12.54 -21.13 -8.67
N GLU A 179 11.88 -20.61 -9.70
CA GLU A 179 12.13 -19.26 -10.20
C GLU A 179 11.52 -18.21 -9.24
N PRO A 180 12.15 -17.03 -9.06
CA PRO A 180 11.69 -16.02 -8.10
C PRO A 180 10.20 -15.67 -8.19
N ASP A 181 9.65 -15.55 -9.41
CA ASP A 181 8.25 -15.18 -9.61
C ASP A 181 7.28 -16.26 -9.08
N ASP A 182 7.72 -17.52 -9.09
CA ASP A 182 6.94 -18.71 -8.72
C ASP A 182 7.10 -19.12 -7.25
N PHE A 183 7.78 -18.34 -6.40
CA PHE A 183 7.97 -18.71 -4.99
C PHE A 183 6.60 -18.82 -4.29
N PRO A 184 6.18 -20.01 -3.82
CA PRO A 184 4.87 -20.16 -3.20
C PRO A 184 4.82 -19.40 -1.87
N PRO A 185 3.80 -18.55 -1.64
CA PRO A 185 3.58 -17.94 -0.33
C PRO A 185 3.10 -18.98 0.68
N MET A 186 3.42 -18.77 1.96
CA MET A 186 2.94 -19.58 3.08
C MET A 186 1.68 -18.99 3.67
N THR A 187 0.67 -19.81 3.94
CA THR A 187 -0.55 -19.35 4.61
C THR A 187 -0.28 -19.11 6.10
N LEU A 188 -1.18 -18.39 6.78
CA LEU A 188 -1.06 -18.21 8.22
C LEU A 188 -1.22 -19.54 8.96
N GLU A 189 -2.05 -20.43 8.42
CA GLU A 189 -2.28 -21.79 8.92
C GLU A 189 -1.01 -22.64 8.82
N ASP A 190 -0.33 -22.62 7.66
CA ASP A 190 0.94 -23.33 7.47
C ASP A 190 2.01 -22.82 8.44
N ILE A 191 2.06 -21.49 8.64
CA ILE A 191 2.99 -20.87 9.58
C ILE A 191 2.65 -21.28 11.01
N ALA A 192 1.37 -21.29 11.38
CA ALA A 192 0.90 -21.71 12.72
C ALA A 192 1.28 -23.16 13.02
N GLU A 193 1.08 -24.07 12.07
CA GLU A 193 1.46 -25.48 12.19
C GLU A 193 2.97 -25.64 12.42
N LEU A 194 3.80 -24.89 11.69
CA LEU A 194 5.26 -24.93 11.85
C LEU A 194 5.73 -24.31 13.17
N VAL A 195 5.07 -23.27 13.67
CA VAL A 195 5.35 -22.73 15.01
C VAL A 195 5.07 -23.76 16.10
N GLN A 196 3.95 -24.49 15.99
CA GLN A 196 3.59 -25.54 16.96
C GLN A 196 4.58 -26.71 16.93
N THR A 197 4.94 -27.17 15.73
CA THR A 197 5.87 -28.30 15.53
C THR A 197 7.30 -27.96 15.99
N GLY A 198 7.68 -26.68 15.95
CA GLY A 198 8.98 -26.16 16.38
C GLY A 198 9.20 -26.06 17.90
N GLY A 199 8.23 -26.48 18.73
CA GLY A 199 8.39 -26.58 20.19
C GLY A 199 8.03 -25.32 20.99
N ASN A 200 7.37 -24.33 20.39
CA ASN A 200 6.72 -23.26 21.16
C ASN A 200 5.46 -23.82 21.83
N LYS A 201 5.46 -23.84 23.17
CA LYS A 201 4.36 -24.40 23.98
C LYS A 201 3.08 -23.55 23.99
N GLU A 202 3.16 -22.30 23.55
CA GLU A 202 1.98 -21.45 23.38
C GLU A 202 1.51 -21.56 21.93
N VAL A 203 0.28 -22.02 21.75
CA VAL A 203 -0.43 -21.95 20.47
C VAL A 203 -0.67 -20.48 20.20
N GLU A 204 0.18 -19.86 19.35
CA GLU A 204 -0.11 -18.52 18.84
C GLU A 204 -1.31 -18.64 17.88
N ASP A 205 -2.38 -17.90 18.22
CA ASP A 205 -3.54 -17.75 17.34
C ASP A 205 -3.12 -17.12 15.99
N VAL A 206 -3.81 -17.48 14.91
CA VAL A 206 -3.57 -17.01 13.54
C VAL A 206 -3.51 -15.48 13.46
N GLU A 207 -4.38 -14.80 14.22
CA GLU A 207 -4.39 -13.35 14.34
C GLU A 207 -3.13 -12.78 14.99
N THR A 208 -2.56 -13.49 15.95
CA THR A 208 -1.31 -13.10 16.63
C THR A 208 -0.14 -13.23 15.68
N ILE A 209 -0.07 -14.33 14.92
CA ILE A 209 0.93 -14.55 13.87
C ILE A 209 0.87 -13.43 12.84
N ARG A 210 -0.34 -13.11 12.34
CA ARG A 210 -0.56 -12.01 11.39
C ARG A 210 -0.06 -10.67 11.92
N ARG A 211 -0.41 -10.31 13.16
CA ARG A 211 0.07 -9.07 13.79
C ARG A 211 1.59 -9.05 13.93
N ASN A 212 2.19 -10.18 14.31
CA ASN A 212 3.65 -10.30 14.43
C ASN A 212 4.36 -10.17 13.08
N LEU A 213 3.79 -10.71 11.99
CA LEU A 213 4.31 -10.56 10.63
C LEU A 213 4.21 -9.12 10.10
N ASN A 214 3.07 -8.47 10.28
CA ASN A 214 2.90 -7.05 9.90
C ASN A 214 3.86 -6.15 10.69
N ARG A 215 4.05 -6.46 11.99
CA ARG A 215 5.01 -5.76 12.83
C ARG A 215 6.46 -6.04 12.40
N LEU A 216 6.77 -7.25 11.94
CA LEU A 216 8.09 -7.57 11.36
C LEU A 216 8.39 -6.71 10.14
N GLN A 217 7.46 -6.63 9.18
CA GLN A 217 7.60 -5.77 8.00
C GLN A 217 7.88 -4.31 8.41
N THR A 218 7.05 -3.78 9.32
CA THR A 218 7.18 -2.40 9.82
C THR A 218 8.51 -2.16 10.53
N ASP A 219 8.95 -3.08 11.40
CA ASP A 219 10.17 -2.91 12.18
C ASP A 219 11.42 -3.02 11.31
N ILE A 220 11.42 -3.91 10.31
CA ILE A 220 12.49 -4.02 9.31
C ILE A 220 12.60 -2.72 8.51
N GLU A 221 11.47 -2.24 7.97
CA GLU A 221 11.41 -1.00 7.19
C GLU A 221 11.94 0.19 8.01
N LYS A 222 11.43 0.37 9.24
CA LYS A 222 11.86 1.46 10.12
C LYS A 222 13.34 1.37 10.48
N ALA A 223 13.84 0.18 10.80
CA ALA A 223 15.24 0.00 11.16
C ALA A 223 16.15 0.32 9.97
N VAL A 224 15.87 -0.22 8.79
CA VAL A 224 16.68 0.03 7.60
C VAL A 224 16.61 1.50 7.18
N LYS A 225 15.42 2.12 7.12
CA LYS A 225 15.29 3.57 6.83
C LYS A 225 16.10 4.41 7.79
N LYS A 226 16.00 4.13 9.10
CA LYS A 226 16.68 4.91 10.14
C LYS A 226 18.20 4.81 10.05
N TYR A 227 18.74 3.61 9.83
CA TYR A 227 20.18 3.38 9.96
C TYR A 227 20.96 3.44 8.65
N THR A 228 20.29 3.25 7.50
CA THR A 228 20.96 3.27 6.19
C THR A 228 20.53 4.44 5.31
N GLY A 229 19.40 5.11 5.63
CA GLY A 229 18.79 6.12 4.76
C GLY A 229 18.26 5.55 3.44
N ALA A 230 18.34 4.23 3.23
CA ALA A 230 17.93 3.58 1.99
C ALA A 230 16.40 3.62 1.85
N PRO A 231 15.89 3.85 0.62
CA PRO A 231 14.47 3.70 0.36
C PRO A 231 14.12 2.21 0.40
N ILE A 232 13.28 1.83 1.35
CA ILE A 232 12.79 0.45 1.57
C ILE A 232 11.28 0.53 1.84
N GLY A 233 10.52 -0.40 1.25
CA GLY A 233 9.08 -0.58 1.50
C GLY A 233 8.80 -1.79 2.40
N ALA A 234 7.60 -1.86 2.97
CA ALA A 234 7.16 -2.97 3.83
C ALA A 234 7.25 -4.35 3.14
N GLY A 235 7.12 -4.39 1.80
CA GLY A 235 7.19 -5.60 0.97
C GLY A 235 8.59 -5.99 0.47
N ASP A 236 9.63 -5.20 0.76
CA ASP A 236 10.97 -5.41 0.19
C ASP A 236 11.74 -6.57 0.83
N ILE A 237 11.35 -7.03 2.02
CA ILE A 237 11.95 -8.21 2.67
C ILE A 237 10.93 -9.33 2.81
N ILE A 238 9.73 -9.02 3.33
CA ILE A 238 8.63 -9.97 3.49
C ILE A 238 7.46 -9.45 2.68
N GLN A 239 7.01 -10.20 1.68
CA GLN A 239 5.84 -9.89 0.87
C GLN A 239 4.57 -10.48 1.47
N THR A 240 3.49 -9.70 1.43
CA THR A 240 2.12 -10.19 1.61
C THR A 240 1.51 -10.37 0.23
N ILE A 241 1.14 -11.60 -0.14
CA ILE A 241 0.58 -11.94 -1.46
C ILE A 241 -0.91 -12.21 -1.31
N PRO A 242 -1.77 -11.48 -2.02
CA PRO A 242 -3.19 -11.81 -2.09
C PRO A 242 -3.38 -13.10 -2.90
N ARG A 243 -4.14 -14.06 -2.37
CA ARG A 243 -4.52 -15.24 -3.15
C ARG A 243 -5.61 -14.84 -4.15
N HIS A 244 -5.33 -14.94 -5.45
CA HIS A 244 -6.38 -14.75 -6.45
C HIS A 244 -7.43 -15.85 -6.32
N VAL A 245 -8.67 -15.46 -5.97
CA VAL A 245 -9.93 -15.76 -6.68
C VAL A 245 -11.14 -15.69 -5.72
N THR A 246 -11.03 -16.08 -4.44
CA THR A 246 -12.17 -15.97 -3.50
C THR A 246 -11.71 -16.16 -2.05
N GLY A 247 -11.69 -15.08 -1.26
CA GLY A 247 -11.42 -15.11 0.19
C GLY A 247 -10.35 -14.11 0.64
N ASP A 248 -10.43 -13.68 1.91
CA ASP A 248 -9.43 -12.86 2.62
C ASP A 248 -8.13 -13.64 2.95
N ASP A 249 -7.81 -14.68 2.17
CA ASP A 249 -6.63 -15.50 2.38
C ASP A 249 -5.41 -14.82 1.75
N TYR A 250 -4.54 -14.31 2.62
CA TYR A 250 -3.23 -13.76 2.26
C TYR A 250 -2.14 -14.75 2.66
N GLY A 251 -1.10 -14.84 1.83
CA GLY A 251 0.09 -15.60 2.17
C GLY A 251 1.32 -14.71 2.34
N PHE A 252 2.32 -15.20 3.06
CA PHE A 252 3.56 -14.49 3.33
C PHE A 252 4.76 -15.23 2.72
N ARG A 253 5.70 -14.50 2.12
CA ARG A 253 7.01 -15.05 1.69
C ARG A 253 8.12 -14.04 1.87
N ILE A 254 9.37 -14.51 1.94
CA ILE A 254 10.52 -13.64 1.71
C ILE A 254 10.52 -13.21 0.24
N ASN A 255 10.80 -11.94 -0.02
CA ASN A 255 10.83 -11.39 -1.37
C ASN A 255 12.03 -11.95 -2.15
N PRO A 256 11.84 -12.77 -3.19
CA PRO A 256 12.96 -13.42 -3.87
C PRO A 256 13.68 -12.52 -4.87
N VAL A 257 13.14 -11.35 -5.20
CA VAL A 257 13.73 -10.41 -6.15
C VAL A 257 14.71 -9.47 -5.44
N SER A 258 14.29 -8.94 -4.28
CA SER A 258 15.06 -7.92 -3.55
C SER A 258 15.95 -8.51 -2.46
N VAL A 259 15.73 -9.74 -2.00
CA VAL A 259 16.50 -10.33 -0.89
C VAL A 259 17.64 -11.20 -1.38
N MET A 260 18.85 -10.85 -0.92
CA MET A 260 20.07 -11.59 -1.19
C MET A 260 20.55 -12.29 0.08
N PRO A 261 20.57 -13.64 0.14
CA PRO A 261 21.05 -14.35 1.31
C PRO A 261 22.55 -14.13 1.50
N ARG A 262 22.94 -13.76 2.72
CA ARG A 262 24.33 -13.59 3.14
C ARG A 262 24.61 -14.45 4.35
N LEU A 263 25.82 -15.01 4.41
CA LEU A 263 26.29 -15.70 5.60
C LEU A 263 26.29 -14.74 6.80
N PHE A 264 25.80 -15.22 7.94
CA PHE A 264 25.85 -14.46 9.17
C PHE A 264 27.29 -14.28 9.64
N SER A 265 27.69 -13.03 9.82
CA SER A 265 28.96 -12.65 10.42
C SER A 265 28.69 -11.81 11.65
N ALA A 266 29.25 -12.21 12.79
CA ALA A 266 29.14 -11.47 14.05
C ALA A 266 30.04 -10.22 14.09
N VAL A 267 30.85 -9.98 13.04
CA VAL A 267 31.72 -8.82 12.94
C VAL A 267 30.85 -7.62 12.55
N ALA A 268 30.53 -6.78 13.55
CA ALA A 268 29.96 -5.47 13.28
C ALA A 268 30.91 -4.69 12.35
N PRO A 269 30.40 -3.95 11.34
CA PRO A 269 31.24 -3.00 10.64
C PRO A 269 31.74 -1.98 11.67
N ASP A 270 33.05 -1.92 11.81
CA ASP A 270 33.74 -0.91 12.61
C ASP A 270 33.45 0.46 11.97
N LEU A 271 32.45 1.17 12.49
CA LEU A 271 32.14 2.55 12.10
C LEU A 271 32.95 3.56 12.94
N SER A 272 33.97 3.10 13.66
CA SER A 272 34.97 3.96 14.28
C SER A 272 36.23 4.01 13.44
N GLU A 273 36.18 4.69 12.28
CA GLU A 273 37.32 5.45 11.75
C GLU A 273 36.89 6.29 10.55
N GLU A 274 36.38 7.49 10.83
CA GLU A 274 36.74 8.69 10.06
C GLU A 274 36.64 9.88 11.02
N LYS A 275 37.83 10.41 11.38
CA LYS A 275 38.04 11.61 12.18
C LYS A 275 37.99 12.85 11.30
#